data_AF-A0A932R874-F1
#
_entry.id   AF-A0A932R874-F1
#
_cell.length_a   1.000
_cell.length_b   1.000
_cell.length_c   1.000
_cell.angle_alpha   90.00
_cell.angle_beta   90.00
_cell.angle_gamma   90.00
#
_symmetry.space_group_name_H-M   'P 1'
#
loop_
_entity.id
_entity.type
_entity.pdbx_description
1 polymer ?
#
loop_
_entity_poly.entity_id
_entity_poly.type
_entity_poly.pdbx_seq_one_letter_code
_entity_poly.pdbx_strand_id
1 'polypeptide(L)'
;MIDEGKPFGASPQTAGTRHKCANCPAGDPDSYFVFPRSEINSLGKDWLNEIRRIVVNGGDIELAKHELDRRNGVATLYLLRLEPAAQVMSLRYSSEYDLEHRELERASQIDHSLAECPERLHPAPVRMWTPSAGWKELTVKPAGFAQ
;
A
#
# COMPACT_ATOMS: atom_id res chain seq x y z
N MET A 1 10.65 15.38 -13.73
CA MET A 1 10.50 16.82 -13.43
C MET A 1 9.01 17.03 -13.28
N ILE A 2 8.55 17.42 -12.09
CA ILE A 2 7.12 17.65 -11.84
C ILE A 2 6.68 18.87 -12.65
N ASP A 3 5.60 18.74 -13.43
CA ASP A 3 5.02 19.84 -14.20
C ASP A 3 4.19 20.73 -13.26
N GLU A 4 4.78 21.85 -12.82
CA GLU A 4 4.11 22.83 -11.96
C GLU A 4 2.86 23.45 -12.60
N GLY A 5 2.72 23.38 -13.93
CA GLY A 5 1.53 23.80 -14.67
C GLY A 5 0.35 22.81 -14.59
N LYS A 6 0.57 21.60 -14.08
CA LYS A 6 -0.43 20.55 -13.85
C LYS A 6 -0.33 20.04 -12.41
N PRO A 7 -0.66 20.87 -11.41
CA PRO A 7 -0.43 20.53 -9.99
C PRO A 7 -1.37 19.44 -9.47
N PHE A 8 -2.42 19.12 -10.23
CA PHE A 8 -3.39 18.11 -9.86
C PHE A 8 -2.98 16.75 -10.43
N GLY A 9 -3.34 15.67 -9.74
CA GLY A 9 -3.27 14.31 -10.25
C GLY A 9 -4.65 13.69 -10.22
N ALA A 10 -5.09 13.10 -11.33
CA ALA A 10 -6.27 12.25 -11.33
C ALA A 10 -5.84 10.78 -11.21
N SER A 11 -6.67 9.94 -10.56
CA SER A 11 -6.47 8.49 -10.68
C SER A 11 -6.58 8.08 -12.16
N PRO A 12 -5.86 7.05 -12.61
CA PRO A 12 -5.94 6.57 -13.98
C PRO A 12 -7.39 6.23 -14.34
N GLN A 13 -7.99 7.00 -15.25
CA GLN A 13 -9.41 6.87 -15.59
C GLN A 13 -9.60 5.77 -16.62
N THR A 14 -10.46 4.80 -16.34
CA THR A 14 -10.95 3.86 -17.36
C THR A 14 -12.15 4.47 -18.08
N ALA A 15 -11.98 4.78 -19.37
CA ALA A 15 -13.04 5.33 -20.21
C ALA A 15 -14.28 4.41 -20.21
N GLY A 16 -15.47 5.02 -20.22
CA GLY A 16 -16.74 4.28 -20.29
C GLY A 16 -17.22 3.64 -18.97
N THR A 17 -16.50 3.82 -17.85
CA THR A 17 -16.95 3.30 -16.55
C THR A 17 -17.82 4.30 -15.80
N ARG A 18 -18.73 3.80 -14.94
CA ARG A 18 -19.56 4.63 -14.04
C ARG A 18 -18.75 5.44 -13.01
N HIS A 19 -17.47 5.09 -12.84
CA HIS A 19 -16.54 5.73 -11.92
C HIS A 19 -15.66 6.77 -12.63
N LYS A 20 -15.84 6.98 -13.94
CA LYS A 20 -15.13 8.02 -14.68
C LYS A 20 -15.50 9.37 -14.09
N CYS A 21 -14.49 10.14 -13.72
CA CYS A 21 -14.71 11.50 -13.28
C CYS A 21 -15.08 12.40 -14.48
N ALA A 22 -16.22 13.10 -14.36
CA ALA A 22 -16.70 14.01 -15.40
C ALA A 22 -16.03 15.40 -15.32
N ASN A 23 -15.75 15.89 -14.10
CA ASN A 23 -15.28 17.27 -13.83
C ASN A 23 -14.01 17.30 -12.95
N CYS A 24 -13.15 16.29 -13.04
CA CYS A 24 -11.90 16.31 -12.29
C CYS A 24 -10.92 17.31 -12.90
N PRO A 25 -10.11 18.01 -12.07
CA PRO A 25 -8.99 18.78 -12.56
C PRO A 25 -8.11 17.91 -13.47
N ALA A 26 -7.70 18.46 -14.61
CA ALA A 26 -6.75 17.79 -15.48
C ALA A 26 -5.41 17.64 -14.74
N GLY A 27 -4.83 16.44 -14.81
CA GLY A 27 -3.70 16.07 -14.00
C GLY A 27 -3.22 14.66 -14.29
N ASP A 28 -2.01 14.52 -14.79
CA ASP A 28 -1.42 13.25 -15.21
C ASP A 28 -0.30 12.89 -14.23
N PRO A 29 -0.54 12.02 -13.24
CA PRO A 29 0.53 11.65 -12.32
C PRO A 29 1.63 10.88 -13.06
N ASP A 30 2.90 11.17 -12.72
CA ASP A 30 4.06 10.42 -13.24
C ASP A 30 3.93 8.92 -12.92
N SER A 31 3.36 8.61 -11.76
CA SER A 31 3.07 7.24 -11.30
C SER A 31 1.91 7.24 -10.31
N TYR A 32 1.09 6.18 -10.36
CA TYR A 32 -0.01 5.96 -9.43
C TYR A 32 0.12 4.58 -8.79
N PHE A 33 0.09 4.51 -7.46
CA PHE A 33 0.30 3.28 -6.69
C PHE A 33 -0.99 2.84 -6.00
N VAL A 34 -1.27 1.54 -6.03
CA VAL A 34 -2.35 0.90 -5.27
C VAL A 34 -1.75 -0.20 -4.41
N PHE A 35 -1.89 -0.03 -3.10
CA PHE A 35 -1.42 -1.00 -2.11
C PHE A 35 -2.55 -1.99 -1.79
N PRO A 36 -2.23 -3.30 -1.67
CA PRO A 36 -3.22 -4.29 -1.31
C PRO A 36 -3.77 -4.06 0.11
N ARG A 37 -4.99 -4.51 0.36
CA ARG A 37 -5.54 -4.63 1.73
C ARG A 37 -4.89 -5.82 2.42
N SER A 38 -4.62 -5.69 3.72
CA SER A 38 -4.22 -6.83 4.55
C SER A 38 -5.42 -7.69 4.96
N GLU A 39 -5.14 -8.86 5.55
CA GLU A 39 -6.13 -9.74 6.16
C GLU A 39 -6.84 -9.04 7.32
N ILE A 40 -6.09 -8.27 8.13
CA ILE A 40 -6.64 -7.52 9.27
C ILE A 40 -7.60 -6.44 8.77
N ASN A 41 -7.22 -5.67 7.74
CA ASN A 41 -8.10 -4.67 7.14
C ASN A 41 -9.36 -5.32 6.53
N SER A 42 -9.21 -6.48 5.91
CA SER A 42 -10.31 -7.24 5.29
C SER A 42 -11.31 -7.75 6.35
N LEU A 43 -10.81 -8.25 7.49
CA LEU A 43 -11.61 -8.70 8.62
C LEU A 43 -12.28 -7.54 9.36
N GLY A 44 -11.57 -6.42 9.53
CA GLY A 44 -12.10 -5.20 10.16
C GLY A 44 -13.26 -4.57 9.38
N LYS A 45 -13.42 -4.91 8.09
CA LYS A 45 -14.40 -4.32 7.16
C LYS A 45 -14.30 -2.79 7.06
N ASP A 46 -13.11 -2.25 7.33
CA ASP A 46 -12.88 -0.82 7.20
C ASP A 46 -12.94 -0.41 5.73
N TRP A 47 -13.72 0.62 5.43
CA TRP A 47 -13.84 1.15 4.08
C TRP A 47 -12.61 1.98 3.67
N LEU A 48 -11.87 2.50 4.66
CA LEU A 48 -10.61 3.20 4.48
C LEU A 48 -9.42 2.23 4.46
N ASN A 49 -8.45 2.55 3.61
CA ASN A 49 -7.14 1.90 3.52
C ASN A 49 -6.13 2.96 3.05
N GLU A 50 -5.88 3.94 3.91
CA GLU A 50 -5.19 5.18 3.55
C GLU A 50 -3.71 5.16 3.91
N ILE A 51 -2.92 5.90 3.12
CA ILE A 51 -1.54 6.22 3.48
C ILE A 51 -1.57 7.41 4.43
N ARG A 52 -1.22 7.19 5.71
CA ARG A 52 -1.24 8.24 6.75
C ARG A 52 0.07 9.00 6.89
N ARG A 53 1.19 8.36 6.55
CA ARG A 53 2.51 8.96 6.69
C ARG A 53 3.36 8.67 5.48
N ILE A 54 4.04 9.70 5.00
CA ILE A 54 5.04 9.65 3.95
C ILE A 54 6.29 10.32 4.50
N VAL A 55 7.41 9.61 4.49
CA VAL A 55 8.72 10.16 4.85
C VAL A 55 9.65 9.95 3.67
N VAL A 56 10.27 11.02 3.21
CA VAL A 56 11.25 10.98 2.11
C VAL A 56 12.63 11.21 2.71
N ASN A 57 13.55 10.28 2.46
CA ASN A 57 14.94 10.38 2.90
C ASN A 57 15.88 10.05 1.73
N GLY A 58 16.45 11.09 1.12
CA GLY A 58 17.20 10.94 -0.13
C GLY A 58 16.30 10.37 -1.23
N GLY A 59 16.71 9.25 -1.82
CA GLY A 59 15.93 8.55 -2.86
C GLY A 59 14.92 7.53 -2.32
N ASP A 60 14.86 7.34 -1.00
CA ASP A 60 13.98 6.36 -0.36
C ASP A 60 12.72 7.02 0.19
N ILE A 61 11.59 6.34 0.04
CA ILE A 61 10.27 6.80 0.47
C ILE A 61 9.67 5.74 1.39
N GLU A 62 9.52 6.07 2.67
CA GLU A 62 8.81 5.24 3.63
C GLU A 62 7.34 5.66 3.68
N LEU A 63 6.45 4.69 3.50
CA LEU A 63 5.00 4.88 3.57
C LEU A 63 4.43 4.07 4.74
N ALA A 64 3.55 4.69 5.52
CA ALA A 64 2.72 3.96 6.49
C ALA A 64 1.27 3.91 5.99
N LYS A 65 0.84 2.71 5.60
CA LYS A 65 -0.53 2.39 5.23
C LYS A 65 -1.27 1.89 6.46
N HIS A 66 -2.38 2.52 6.80
CA HIS A 66 -3.13 2.19 8.01
C HIS A 66 -4.15 1.08 7.72
N GLU A 67 -4.17 0.04 8.56
CA GLU A 67 -5.00 -1.15 8.30
C GLU A 67 -6.35 -1.13 9.01
N LEU A 68 -6.47 -0.43 10.14
CA LEU A 68 -7.73 -0.35 10.88
C LEU A 68 -8.04 1.10 11.24
N ASP A 69 -9.29 1.56 11.16
CA ASP A 69 -9.68 2.91 11.59
C ASP A 69 -9.80 3.02 13.12
N ARG A 70 -8.73 2.64 13.82
CA ARG A 70 -8.56 2.79 15.27
C ARG A 70 -7.41 3.76 15.51
N ARG A 71 -7.38 4.44 16.66
CA ARG A 71 -6.25 5.35 17.02
C ARG A 71 -4.89 4.65 17.19
N ASN A 72 -4.82 3.35 16.92
CA ASN A 72 -3.71 2.47 17.26
C ASN A 72 -3.04 2.03 15.97
N GLY A 73 -1.72 2.27 15.87
CA GLY A 73 -0.89 2.18 14.67
C GLY A 73 -0.72 0.81 14.03
N VAL A 74 -1.81 0.05 13.86
CA VAL A 74 -1.89 -1.15 13.04
C VAL A 74 -1.66 -0.72 11.59
N ALA A 75 -0.46 -0.99 11.08
CA ALA A 75 -0.02 -0.46 9.80
C ALA A 75 0.87 -1.44 9.06
N THR A 76 0.79 -1.39 7.73
CA THR A 76 1.84 -1.91 6.85
C THR A 76 2.77 -0.76 6.45
N LEU A 77 4.06 -0.99 6.64
CA LEU A 77 5.12 -0.06 6.33
C LEU A 77 5.83 -0.51 5.05
N TYR A 78 5.85 0.35 4.04
CA TYR A 78 6.52 0.11 2.77
C TYR A 78 7.74 1.00 2.66
N LEU A 79 8.85 0.46 2.16
CA LEU A 79 9.99 1.24 1.68
C LEU A 79 10.02 1.17 0.16
N LEU A 80 9.95 2.32 -0.50
CA LEU A 80 9.99 2.45 -1.95
C LEU A 80 11.26 3.18 -2.38
N ARG A 81 11.71 2.89 -3.59
CA ARG A 81 12.67 3.70 -4.33
C ARG A 81 12.16 3.90 -5.74
N LEU A 82 12.16 5.14 -6.23
CA LEU A 82 11.60 5.49 -7.55
C LEU A 82 12.63 5.50 -8.68
N GLU A 83 13.90 5.73 -8.35
CA GLU A 83 15.01 5.82 -9.32
C GLU A 83 16.05 4.72 -9.11
N PRO A 84 16.67 4.19 -10.19
CA PRO A 84 16.40 4.49 -11.61
C PRO A 84 15.11 3.86 -12.14
N ALA A 85 14.47 2.99 -11.35
CA ALA A 85 13.17 2.41 -11.64
C ALA A 85 12.39 2.19 -10.34
N ALA A 86 11.07 2.38 -10.40
CA ALA A 86 10.21 2.19 -9.25
C ALA A 86 10.21 0.73 -8.75
N GLN A 87 10.49 0.57 -7.46
CA GLN A 87 10.59 -0.72 -6.80
C GLN A 87 10.11 -0.63 -5.34
N VAL A 88 9.50 -1.71 -4.86
CA VAL A 88 9.22 -1.90 -3.44
C VAL A 88 10.43 -2.59 -2.82
N MET A 89 11.22 -1.83 -2.06
CA MET A 89 12.45 -2.29 -1.45
C MET A 89 12.19 -3.27 -0.32
N SER A 90 11.21 -2.96 0.52
CA SER A 90 10.81 -3.82 1.64
C SER A 90 9.37 -3.53 2.06
N LEU A 91 8.81 -4.53 2.75
CA LEU A 91 7.53 -4.44 3.46
C LEU A 91 7.72 -5.02 4.85
N ARG A 92 7.21 -4.32 5.87
CA ARG A 92 7.07 -4.83 7.23
C ARG A 92 5.73 -4.43 7.81
N TYR A 93 5.26 -5.17 8.80
CA TYR A 93 4.09 -4.81 9.59
C TYR A 93 4.53 -4.13 10.89
N SER A 94 3.70 -3.25 11.45
CA SER A 94 3.97 -2.64 12.74
C SER A 94 3.85 -3.65 13.88
N SER A 95 4.42 -3.34 15.04
CA SER A 95 4.26 -4.18 16.24
C SER A 95 2.78 -4.30 16.65
N GLU A 96 2.00 -3.24 16.45
CA GLU A 96 0.55 -3.23 16.70
C GLU A 96 -0.20 -4.17 15.77
N TYR A 97 0.26 -4.35 14.52
CA TYR A 97 -0.27 -5.36 13.62
C TYR A 97 -0.05 -6.76 14.18
N ASP A 98 1.18 -7.06 14.64
CA ASP A 98 1.50 -8.37 15.22
C ASP A 98 0.68 -8.66 16.47
N LEU A 99 0.36 -7.64 17.27
CA LEU A 99 -0.53 -7.77 18.43
C LEU A 99 -1.97 -8.04 18.01
N GLU A 100 -2.53 -7.26 17.08
CA GLU A 100 -3.91 -7.45 16.59
C GLU A 100 -4.07 -8.82 15.92
N HIS A 101 -3.09 -9.26 15.13
CA HIS A 101 -3.09 -10.59 14.51
C HIS A 101 -3.24 -11.71 15.54
N ARG A 102 -2.45 -11.66 16.62
CA ARG A 102 -2.51 -12.65 17.72
C ARG A 102 -3.83 -12.59 18.50
N GLU A 103 -4.45 -11.43 18.62
CA GLU A 103 -5.79 -11.31 19.22
C GLU A 103 -6.85 -11.97 18.33
N LEU A 104 -6.79 -11.72 17.01
CA LEU A 104 -7.69 -12.32 16.03
C LEU A 104 -7.50 -13.85 15.93
N GLU A 105 -6.27 -14.34 16.01
CA GLU A 105 -5.94 -15.77 16.11
C GLU A 105 -6.57 -16.39 17.36
N ARG A 106 -6.38 -15.77 18.54
CA ARG A 106 -6.99 -16.22 19.80
C ARG A 106 -8.51 -16.19 19.78
N ALA A 107 -9.10 -15.27 19.02
CA ALA A 107 -10.55 -15.20 18.79
C ALA A 107 -11.04 -16.17 17.69
N SER A 108 -10.16 -17.00 17.10
CA SER A 108 -10.45 -17.90 15.99
C SER A 108 -11.02 -17.19 14.74
N GLN A 109 -10.67 -15.91 14.55
CA GLN A 109 -11.01 -15.13 13.35
C GLN A 109 -9.92 -15.26 12.27
N ILE A 110 -8.70 -15.58 12.70
CA ILE A 110 -7.58 -16.01 11.86
C ILE A 110 -7.22 -17.44 12.28
N ASP A 111 -6.96 -18.31 11.31
CA ASP A 111 -6.76 -19.76 11.51
C ASP A 111 -5.28 -20.19 11.46
N HIS A 112 -4.37 -19.23 11.40
CA HIS A 112 -2.94 -19.46 11.29
C HIS A 112 -2.16 -18.57 12.25
N SER A 113 -0.97 -19.01 12.62
CA SER A 113 -0.06 -18.24 13.46
C SER A 113 0.62 -17.11 12.70
N LEU A 114 1.12 -16.10 13.40
CA LEU A 114 1.90 -15.01 12.78
C LEU A 114 3.13 -15.50 11.99
N ALA A 115 3.72 -16.64 12.39
CA ALA A 115 4.87 -17.25 11.70
C ALA A 115 4.48 -17.89 10.35
N GLU A 116 3.23 -18.33 10.23
CA GLU A 116 2.65 -18.98 9.06
C GLU A 116 1.79 -18.01 8.22
N CYS A 117 1.69 -16.75 8.65
CA CYS A 117 0.89 -15.72 7.99
C CYS A 117 1.22 -15.62 6.50
N PRO A 118 0.27 -15.94 5.60
CA PRO A 118 0.50 -15.91 4.15
C PRO A 118 0.90 -14.52 3.66
N GLU A 119 0.37 -13.45 4.24
CA GLU A 119 0.71 -12.08 3.82
C GLU A 119 2.12 -11.64 4.26
N ARG A 120 2.71 -12.31 5.25
CA ARG A 120 4.12 -12.12 5.65
C ARG A 120 5.06 -12.94 4.79
N LEU A 121 4.70 -14.20 4.52
CA LEU A 121 5.52 -15.11 3.73
C LEU A 121 5.45 -14.80 2.22
N HIS A 122 4.29 -14.39 1.75
CA HIS A 122 3.93 -14.16 0.35
C HIS A 122 3.12 -12.87 0.20
N PRO A 123 3.71 -11.69 0.46
CA PRO A 123 3.00 -10.42 0.37
C PRO A 123 2.46 -10.17 -1.03
N ALA A 124 1.21 -9.70 -1.09
CA ALA A 124 0.58 -9.33 -2.35
C ALA A 124 1.35 -8.17 -3.04
N PRO A 125 1.40 -8.15 -4.37
CA PRO A 125 2.12 -7.12 -5.10
C PRO A 125 1.47 -5.75 -4.94
N VAL A 126 2.29 -4.70 -5.01
CA VAL A 126 1.80 -3.32 -5.16
C VAL A 126 1.54 -3.08 -6.64
N ARG A 127 0.37 -2.55 -6.98
CA ARG A 127 0.09 -2.18 -8.38
C ARG A 127 0.58 -0.77 -8.65
N MET A 128 1.28 -0.58 -9.76
CA MET A 128 1.71 0.74 -10.23
C MET A 128 1.16 0.99 -11.63
N TRP A 129 0.67 2.20 -11.86
CA TRP A 129 0.34 2.70 -13.18
C TRP A 129 1.29 3.82 -13.58
N THR A 130 1.70 3.86 -14.85
CA THR A 130 2.36 5.03 -15.46
C THR A 130 1.68 5.37 -16.79
N PRO A 131 1.79 6.62 -17.27
CA PRO A 131 1.26 6.99 -18.59
C PRO A 131 1.85 6.16 -19.75
N SER A 132 3.13 5.79 -19.64
CA SER A 132 3.87 5.09 -20.71
C SER A 132 3.64 3.57 -20.74
N ALA A 133 3.34 2.94 -19.60
CA ALA A 133 3.29 1.48 -19.48
C ALA A 133 1.93 0.94 -19.02
N GLY A 134 1.01 1.81 -18.57
CA GLY A 134 -0.24 1.36 -17.95
C GLY A 134 0.00 0.66 -16.62
N TRP A 135 -0.91 -0.26 -16.25
CA TRP A 135 -0.84 -1.01 -14.99
C TRP A 135 0.22 -2.13 -15.06
N LYS A 136 1.03 -2.22 -14.01
CA LYS A 136 1.93 -3.34 -13.74
C LYS A 136 1.96 -3.67 -12.24
N GLU A 137 2.49 -4.84 -11.92
CA GLU A 137 2.69 -5.29 -10.55
C GLU A 137 4.15 -5.12 -10.14
N LEU A 138 4.36 -4.61 -8.92
CA LEU A 138 5.65 -4.52 -8.26
C LEU A 138 5.70 -5.62 -7.21
N THR A 139 6.54 -6.62 -7.43
CA THR A 139 6.76 -7.70 -6.47
C THR A 139 7.35 -7.14 -5.19
N VAL A 140 6.76 -7.52 -4.07
CA VAL A 140 7.24 -7.15 -2.74
C VAL A 140 8.10 -8.30 -2.23
N LYS A 141 9.34 -8.00 -1.85
CA LYS A 141 10.13 -8.96 -1.08
C LYS A 141 9.71 -8.85 0.38
N PRO A 142 9.37 -9.96 1.06
CA PRO A 142 9.25 -9.95 2.51
C PRO A 142 10.51 -9.33 3.10
N ALA A 143 10.38 -8.40 4.05
CA ALA A 143 11.54 -8.09 4.88
C ALA A 143 11.94 -9.39 5.56
N GLY A 144 13.16 -9.87 5.27
CA GLY A 144 13.70 -11.05 5.93
C GLY A 144 13.57 -10.86 7.43
N PHE A 145 13.07 -11.87 8.13
CA PHE A 145 12.98 -11.85 9.60
C PHE A 145 14.33 -11.39 10.14
N ALA A 146 14.36 -10.22 10.79
CA ALA A 146 15.49 -9.85 11.62
C ALA A 146 15.53 -10.90 12.74
N GLN A 147 16.55 -11.76 12.71
CA GLN A 147 16.91 -12.65 13.81
C GLN A 147 17.40 -11.82 15.00
#